data_AF-A0A180GX12-F1
#
_entry.id   AF-A0A180GX12-F1
#
_cell.length_a   1.000
_cell.length_b   1.000
_cell.length_c   1.000
_cell.angle_alpha   90.00
_cell.angle_beta   90.00
_cell.angle_gamma   90.00
#
_symmetry.space_group_name_H-M   'P 1'
#
loop_
_entity.id
_entity.type
_entity.pdbx_description
1 polymer ?
#
loop_
_entity_poly.entity_id
_entity_poly.type
_entity_poly.pdbx_seq_one_letter_code
_entity_poly.pdbx_strand_id
1 'polypeptide(L)'
;MDPATPANASGHAATPKSPNADNPTHGSTSTTPPPKFLVRSQDALPPALLQPNAAILDTEIQEITPEEFLRSITAANDAAESLFKLNLPRSCKRKAADLATSILSSKRDAKDGPMGSW
;
A
#
# COMPACT_ATOMS: atom_id res chain seq x y z
N MET A 1 33.84 40.13 9.38
CA MET A 1 32.72 39.38 8.78
C MET A 1 32.68 38.06 9.52
N ASP A 2 32.00 38.05 10.65
CA ASP A 2 31.86 36.90 11.53
C ASP A 2 30.47 36.30 11.28
N PRO A 3 30.32 34.99 10.96
CA PRO A 3 29.01 34.42 10.76
C PRO A 3 28.29 34.19 12.10
N ALA A 4 27.16 34.87 12.27
CA ALA A 4 26.24 34.70 13.38
C ALA A 4 25.64 33.28 13.38
N THR A 5 25.74 32.61 14.53
CA THR A 5 24.94 31.42 14.86
C THR A 5 23.62 31.89 15.47
N PRO A 6 22.44 31.45 14.99
CA PRO A 6 21.25 31.49 15.81
C PRO A 6 21.03 30.14 16.49
N ALA A 7 20.92 30.23 17.82
CA ALA A 7 20.64 29.16 18.75
C ALA A 7 19.26 28.54 18.50
N ASN A 8 19.25 27.21 18.57
CA ASN A 8 18.09 26.35 18.69
C ASN A 8 17.26 26.75 19.94
N ALA A 9 16.06 27.31 19.73
CA ALA A 9 15.09 27.55 20.78
C ALA A 9 13.95 26.51 20.67
N SER A 10 14.10 25.47 21.49
CA SER A 10 13.11 24.57 22.07
C SER A 10 11.63 24.91 21.77
N GLY A 11 11.06 24.26 20.76
CA GLY A 11 9.62 24.16 20.55
C GLY A 11 9.09 22.90 21.23
N HIS A 12 8.29 23.10 22.30
CA HIS A 12 7.59 22.03 23.01
C HIS A 12 6.57 21.35 22.07
N ALA A 13 6.91 20.17 21.54
CA ALA A 13 5.96 19.32 20.83
C ALA A 13 5.06 18.60 21.84
N ALA A 14 3.79 19.00 21.91
CA ALA A 14 2.76 18.32 22.67
C ALA A 14 2.58 16.88 22.14
N THR A 15 2.92 15.90 22.96
CA THR A 15 2.68 14.47 22.69
C THR A 15 1.20 14.16 22.95
N PRO A 16 0.41 13.65 21.99
CA PRO A 16 -0.88 13.08 22.31
C PRO A 16 -0.66 11.75 23.03
N LYS A 17 -1.15 11.64 24.27
CA LYS A 17 -1.16 10.40 25.06
C LYS A 17 -2.03 9.35 24.36
N SER A 18 -1.45 8.19 24.07
CA SER A 18 -2.16 6.99 23.62
C SER A 18 -3.00 6.42 24.77
N PRO A 19 -4.34 6.28 24.64
CA PRO A 19 -5.13 5.60 25.66
C PRO A 19 -4.91 4.09 25.56
N ASN A 20 -4.68 3.47 26.72
CA ASN A 20 -4.52 2.03 26.93
C ASN A 20 -5.54 1.20 26.13
N ALA A 21 -5.06 0.17 25.44
CA ALA A 21 -5.88 -0.91 24.93
C ALA A 21 -5.95 -2.01 26.00
N ASP A 22 -7.02 -1.99 26.79
CA ASP A 22 -7.44 -3.16 27.56
C ASP A 22 -7.89 -4.25 26.58
N ASN A 23 -7.20 -5.39 26.58
CA ASN A 23 -7.56 -6.57 25.81
C ASN A 23 -8.27 -7.59 26.71
N PRO A 24 -9.53 -7.95 26.40
CA PRO A 24 -10.07 -9.24 26.80
C PRO A 24 -10.07 -10.20 25.60
N THR A 25 -9.25 -11.25 25.73
CA THR A 25 -9.38 -12.49 24.97
C THR A 25 -10.75 -13.12 25.24
N HIS A 26 -11.61 -13.19 24.22
CA HIS A 26 -12.64 -14.24 24.16
C HIS A 26 -12.76 -14.73 22.73
N GLY A 27 -12.25 -15.95 22.52
CA GLY A 27 -12.57 -16.74 21.33
C GLY A 27 -14.07 -17.00 21.29
N SER A 28 -14.67 -16.74 20.13
CA SER A 28 -15.97 -17.30 19.78
C SER A 28 -15.95 -17.53 18.28
N THR A 29 -15.65 -18.77 17.88
CA THR A 29 -15.89 -19.24 16.52
C THR A 29 -17.40 -19.44 16.35
N SER A 30 -18.16 -18.36 16.23
CA SER A 30 -19.52 -18.45 15.71
C SER A 30 -19.44 -18.41 14.19
N THR A 31 -19.47 -19.58 13.56
CA THR A 31 -19.75 -19.69 12.12
C THR A 31 -21.19 -19.27 11.89
N THR A 32 -21.41 -17.97 11.77
CA THR A 32 -22.69 -17.42 11.30
C THR A 32 -22.74 -17.64 9.79
N PRO A 33 -23.75 -18.32 9.23
CA PRO A 33 -23.91 -18.41 7.79
C PRO A 33 -24.05 -16.99 7.22
N PRO A 34 -23.57 -16.73 5.98
CA PRO A 34 -23.70 -15.42 5.38
C PRO A 34 -25.18 -15.00 5.34
N PRO A 35 -25.49 -13.73 5.62
CA PRO A 35 -26.87 -13.24 5.55
C PRO A 35 -27.44 -13.53 4.17
N LYS A 36 -28.60 -14.20 4.14
CA LYS A 36 -29.34 -14.46 2.90
C LYS A 36 -30.24 -13.26 2.64
N PHE A 37 -29.94 -12.50 1.60
CA PHE A 37 -30.75 -11.35 1.20
C PHE A 37 -31.98 -11.85 0.43
N LEU A 38 -33.18 -11.54 0.94
CA LEU A 38 -34.41 -11.78 0.21
C LEU A 38 -34.58 -10.64 -0.80
N VAL A 39 -34.47 -10.94 -2.10
CA VAL A 39 -34.76 -9.94 -3.15
C VAL A 39 -36.25 -9.71 -3.16
N ARG A 40 -36.68 -8.58 -2.57
CA ARG A 40 -38.07 -8.13 -2.66
C ARG A 40 -38.24 -7.43 -4.00
N SER A 41 -39.04 -8.01 -4.89
CA SER A 41 -39.55 -7.33 -6.08
C SER A 41 -40.53 -6.23 -5.64
N GLN A 42 -40.02 -5.12 -5.12
CA GLN A 42 -40.79 -3.89 -5.07
C GLN A 42 -40.80 -3.32 -6.48
N ASP A 43 -41.93 -2.75 -6.89
CA ASP A 43 -42.10 -2.08 -8.19
C ASP A 43 -40.82 -1.34 -8.54
N ALA A 44 -40.14 -1.84 -9.58
CA ALA A 44 -38.78 -1.44 -9.90
C ALA A 44 -38.83 0.02 -10.33
N LEU A 45 -38.59 0.93 -9.38
CA LEU A 45 -38.18 2.28 -9.70
C LEU A 45 -36.98 2.13 -10.64
N PRO A 46 -36.96 2.82 -11.78
CA PRO A 46 -35.82 2.77 -12.68
C PRO A 46 -34.54 2.99 -11.85
N PRO A 47 -33.49 2.17 -12.06
CA PRO A 47 -32.24 2.37 -11.34
C PRO A 47 -31.84 3.83 -11.51
N ALA A 48 -31.46 4.47 -10.40
CA ALA A 48 -31.04 5.86 -10.41
C ALA A 48 -30.02 6.06 -11.53
N LEU A 49 -30.25 7.05 -12.40
CA LEU A 49 -29.37 7.31 -13.53
C LEU A 49 -27.99 7.64 -12.98
N LEU A 50 -27.06 6.70 -13.13
CA LEU A 50 -25.65 6.95 -12.84
C LEU A 50 -25.22 8.16 -13.67
N GLN A 51 -24.45 9.05 -13.05
CA GLN A 51 -23.83 10.19 -13.73
C GLN A 51 -22.39 9.77 -14.04
N PRO A 52 -22.13 9.04 -15.14
CA PRO A 52 -20.81 8.51 -15.46
C PRO A 52 -19.75 9.61 -15.65
N ASN A 53 -20.20 10.86 -15.87
CA ASN A 53 -19.34 12.02 -16.06
C ASN A 53 -18.98 12.73 -14.74
N ALA A 54 -19.58 12.33 -13.62
CA ALA A 54 -19.16 12.83 -12.31
C ALA A 54 -17.97 11.99 -11.83
N ALA A 55 -16.82 12.64 -11.65
CA ALA A 55 -15.66 11.98 -11.06
C ALA A 55 -16.00 11.53 -9.64
N ILE A 56 -15.77 10.26 -9.34
CA ILE A 56 -15.97 9.68 -8.00
C ILE A 56 -14.84 10.12 -7.06
N LEU A 57 -13.65 10.28 -7.61
CA LEU A 57 -12.45 10.69 -6.91
C LEU A 57 -12.12 12.13 -7.29
N ASP A 58 -11.66 12.90 -6.31
CA ASP A 58 -11.13 14.26 -6.52
C ASP A 58 -9.82 14.25 -7.33
N THR A 59 -9.21 13.08 -7.50
CA THR A 59 -7.93 12.88 -8.19
C THR A 59 -8.04 11.85 -9.30
N GLU A 60 -7.27 12.05 -10.36
CA GLU A 60 -7.11 11.08 -11.43
C GLU A 60 -6.30 9.86 -10.97
N ILE A 61 -6.77 8.66 -11.35
CA ILE A 61 -6.00 7.44 -11.17
C ILE A 61 -4.87 7.46 -12.19
N GLN A 62 -3.62 7.40 -11.72
CA GLN A 62 -2.48 7.27 -12.62
C GLN A 62 -2.35 5.83 -13.10
N GLU A 63 -2.48 5.64 -14.41
CA GLU A 63 -2.21 4.36 -15.05
C GLU A 63 -0.72 4.21 -15.34
N ILE A 64 -0.16 3.03 -15.06
CA ILE A 64 1.21 2.68 -15.39
C ILE A 64 1.14 1.60 -16.44
N THR A 65 1.77 1.82 -17.59
CA THR A 65 1.79 0.81 -18.66
C THR A 65 2.55 -0.45 -18.19
N PRO A 66 2.20 -1.65 -18.69
CA PRO A 66 2.91 -2.88 -18.35
C PRO A 66 4.41 -2.79 -18.61
N GLU A 67 4.81 -2.09 -19.67
CA GLU A 67 6.21 -1.88 -20.05
C GLU A 67 6.93 -0.95 -19.06
N GLU A 68 6.27 0.13 -18.61
CA GLU A 68 6.82 1.03 -17.59
C GLU A 68 6.97 0.32 -16.24
N PHE A 69 5.97 -0.46 -15.85
CA PHE A 69 6.04 -1.28 -14.65
C PHE A 69 7.22 -2.27 -14.74
N LEU A 70 7.36 -2.97 -15.87
CA LEU A 70 8.45 -3.92 -16.07
C LEU A 70 9.83 -3.24 -16.07
N ARG A 71 9.96 -2.07 -16.70
CA ARG A 71 11.19 -1.27 -16.65
C ARG A 71 11.53 -0.86 -15.22
N SER A 72 10.54 -0.35 -14.48
CA SER A 72 10.69 0.10 -13.10
C SER A 72 11.13 -1.04 -12.17
N ILE A 73 10.44 -2.19 -12.21
CA ILE A 73 10.74 -3.31 -11.34
C ILE A 73 12.11 -3.94 -11.65
N THR A 74 12.51 -3.96 -12.93
CA THR A 74 13.83 -4.46 -13.35
C THR A 74 14.93 -3.54 -12.86
N ALA A 75 14.80 -2.23 -13.08
CA ALA A 75 15.76 -1.25 -12.59
C ALA A 75 15.91 -1.28 -11.06
N ALA A 76 14.79 -1.45 -10.33
CA ALA A 76 14.81 -1.58 -8.88
C ALA A 76 15.54 -2.87 -8.42
N ASN A 77 15.32 -3.99 -9.10
CA ASN A 77 16.03 -5.25 -8.83
C ASN A 77 17.53 -5.09 -9.07
N ASP A 78 17.93 -4.52 -10.20
CA ASP A 78 19.34 -4.32 -10.56
C ASP A 78 20.05 -3.41 -9.55
N ALA A 79 19.35 -2.37 -9.07
CA ALA A 79 19.86 -1.50 -8.00
C ALA A 79 20.02 -2.26 -6.67
N ALA A 80 19.07 -3.11 -6.29
CA ALA A 80 19.16 -3.93 -5.08
C ALA A 80 20.31 -4.95 -5.16
N GLU A 81 20.52 -5.57 -6.31
CA GLU A 81 21.66 -6.45 -6.56
C GLU A 81 23.00 -5.69 -6.53
N SER A 82 23.04 -4.48 -7.07
CA SER A 82 24.21 -3.60 -6.99
C SER A 82 24.56 -3.26 -5.55
N LEU A 83 23.55 -2.96 -4.70
CA LEU A 83 23.74 -2.71 -3.28
C LEU A 83 24.37 -3.92 -2.56
N PHE A 84 23.99 -5.13 -2.94
CA PHE A 84 24.58 -6.35 -2.38
C PHE A 84 26.07 -6.51 -2.70
N LYS A 85 26.50 -6.05 -3.88
CA LYS A 85 27.90 -6.11 -4.35
C LYS A 85 28.82 -5.12 -3.62
N LEU A 86 28.26 -4.13 -2.92
CA LEU A 86 29.05 -3.22 -2.10
C LEU A 86 29.57 -3.89 -0.82
N ASN A 87 30.67 -3.38 -0.28
CA ASN A 87 31.24 -3.83 0.99
C ASN A 87 30.43 -3.30 2.19
N LEU A 88 29.21 -3.82 2.33
CA LEU A 88 28.31 -3.48 3.41
C LEU A 88 28.45 -4.45 4.60
N PRO A 89 28.18 -4.01 5.84
CA PRO A 89 28.01 -4.90 6.99
C PRO A 89 26.96 -5.98 6.71
N ARG A 90 27.09 -7.15 7.35
CA ARG A 90 26.19 -8.31 7.14
C ARG A 90 24.71 -7.96 7.31
N SER A 91 24.37 -7.12 8.29
CA SER A 91 22.99 -6.66 8.52
C SER A 91 22.41 -5.90 7.32
N CYS A 92 23.21 -5.04 6.69
CA CYS A 92 22.82 -4.30 5.49
C CYS A 92 22.72 -5.21 4.26
N LYS A 93 23.65 -6.17 4.10
CA LYS A 93 23.56 -7.16 3.00
C LYS A 93 22.29 -8.01 3.09
N ARG A 94 21.87 -8.39 4.30
CA ARG A 94 20.62 -9.11 4.52
C ARG A 94 19.42 -8.29 4.05
N LYS A 95 19.33 -7.01 4.44
CA LYS A 95 18.26 -6.11 4.00
C LYS A 95 18.23 -5.92 2.48
N ALA A 96 19.39 -5.83 1.82
CA ALA A 96 19.47 -5.74 0.37
C ALA A 96 18.95 -7.01 -0.33
N ALA A 97 19.26 -8.18 0.23
CA ALA A 97 18.71 -9.45 -0.26
C ALA A 97 17.20 -9.55 -0.06
N ASP A 98 16.69 -9.17 1.12
CA ASP A 98 15.26 -9.13 1.42
C ASP A 98 14.51 -8.15 0.50
N LEU A 99 15.15 -7.04 0.13
CA LEU A 99 14.61 -6.08 -0.85
C LEU A 99 14.52 -6.71 -2.25
N ALA A 100 15.59 -7.37 -2.73
CA ALA A 100 15.60 -8.01 -4.04
C ALA A 100 14.54 -9.12 -4.15
N THR A 101 14.37 -9.94 -3.10
CA THR A 101 13.33 -10.98 -3.09
C THR A 101 11.92 -10.38 -3.09
N SER A 102 11.69 -9.29 -2.35
CA SER A 102 10.41 -8.58 -2.32
C SER A 102 10.05 -7.93 -3.67
N ILE A 103 11.04 -7.37 -4.37
CA ILE A 103 10.86 -6.82 -5.73
C ILE A 103 10.51 -7.95 -6.70
N LEU A 104 11.21 -9.09 -6.63
CA LEU A 104 10.94 -10.25 -7.48
C LEU A 104 9.59 -10.89 -7.22
N SER A 105 9.11 -10.93 -5.97
CA SER A 105 7.77 -11.46 -5.66
C SER A 105 6.67 -10.54 -6.21
N SER A 106 6.80 -9.22 -6.07
CA SER A 106 5.85 -8.26 -6.66
C SER A 106 5.68 -8.44 -8.18
N LYS A 107 6.76 -8.79 -8.89
CA LYS A 107 6.70 -9.13 -10.32
C LYS A 107 5.90 -10.41 -10.61
N ARG A 108 5.98 -11.43 -9.76
CA ARG A 108 5.26 -12.71 -9.95
C ARG A 108 3.77 -12.53 -9.70
N ASP A 109 3.41 -11.79 -8.65
CA ASP A 109 2.01 -11.50 -8.34
C ASP A 109 1.33 -10.70 -9.46
N ALA A 110 2.07 -9.83 -10.17
CA ALA A 110 1.59 -9.14 -11.36
C ALA A 110 1.43 -10.05 -12.60
N LYS A 111 2.13 -11.20 -12.66
CA LYS A 111 2.09 -12.14 -13.79
C LYS A 111 1.06 -13.26 -13.62
N ASP A 112 0.71 -13.58 -12.38
CA ASP A 112 -0.27 -14.62 -12.01
C ASP A 112 -1.68 -14.05 -11.68
N GLY A 113 -1.85 -12.72 -11.72
CA GLY A 113 -3.17 -12.08 -11.71
C GLY A 113 -3.94 -12.37 -13.01
N PRO A 114 -5.28 -12.57 -12.97
CA PRO A 114 -6.05 -12.89 -14.15
C PRO A 114 -5.92 -11.79 -15.21
N MET A 115 -5.14 -12.05 -16.25
CA MET A 115 -5.20 -11.32 -17.51
C MET A 115 -6.51 -11.68 -18.20
N GLY A 116 -7.59 -10.97 -17.89
CA GLY A 116 -8.85 -11.13 -18.58
C GLY A 116 -10.01 -10.53 -17.81
N SER A 117 -10.77 -9.69 -18.50
CA SER A 117 -11.96 -8.96 -18.03
C SER A 117 -11.67 -7.66 -17.28
N TRP A 118 -11.29 -6.65 -18.05
CA TRP A 118 -11.86 -5.30 -17.89
C TRP A 118 -12.95 -5.13 -18.94
#